data_AF-A0A964I4P8-F1
#
_entry.id   AF-A0A964I4P8-F1
#
_cell.length_a   1.000
_cell.length_b   1.000
_cell.length_c   1.000
_cell.angle_alpha   90.00
_cell.angle_beta   90.00
_cell.angle_gamma   90.00
#
_symmetry.space_group_name_H-M   'P 1'
#
loop_
_entity.id
_entity.type
_entity.pdbx_description
1 polymer ?
#
loop_
_entity_poly.entity_id
_entity_poly.type
_entity_poly.pdbx_seq_one_letter_code
_entity_poly.pdbx_strand_id
1 'polypeptide(L)'
;MRVFFKFVLERNDIAPTGSLPERVAVLVESGIVSGDCGKAFSQIWNSFRNDVHHMNPPVAHIHFELAARRNLADLAFVEREVFATELDGGRLVPIHRKYWDLRADGTAPVFLRLE
;
A
#
# COMPACT_ATOMS: atom_id res chain seq x y z
N MET A 1 -2.70 6.55 3.03
CA MET A 1 -3.18 5.15 2.92
C MET A 1 -4.51 4.99 2.17
N ARG A 2 -5.60 5.70 2.52
CA ARG A 2 -6.91 5.51 1.84
C ARG A 2 -6.84 5.65 0.31
N VAL A 3 -6.03 6.58 -0.20
CA VAL A 3 -5.79 6.77 -1.65
C VAL A 3 -5.05 5.57 -2.25
N PHE A 4 -4.00 5.09 -1.59
CA PHE A 4 -3.21 3.95 -2.07
C PHE A 4 -4.00 2.65 -2.10
N PHE A 5 -4.74 2.36 -1.04
CA PHE A 5 -5.62 1.19 -0.98
C PHE A 5 -6.71 1.25 -2.06
N LYS A 6 -7.33 2.43 -2.25
CA LYS A 6 -8.30 2.65 -3.33
C LYS A 6 -7.66 2.41 -4.70
N PHE A 7 -6.44 2.90 -4.93
CA PHE A 7 -5.70 2.66 -6.17
C PHE A 7 -5.53 1.16 -6.45
N VAL A 8 -5.16 0.35 -5.44
CA VAL A 8 -5.03 -1.11 -5.62
C VAL A 8 -6.38 -1.74 -5.98
N LEU A 9 -7.47 -1.36 -5.31
CA LEU A 9 -8.81 -1.86 -5.63
C LEU A 9 -9.22 -1.49 -7.06
N GLU A 10 -9.04 -0.23 -7.46
CA GLU A 10 -9.38 0.28 -8.78
C GLU A 10 -8.60 -0.44 -9.89
N ARG A 11 -7.30 -0.64 -9.71
CA ARG A 11 -6.45 -1.37 -10.68
C ARG A 11 -6.77 -2.85 -10.81
N ASN A 12 -7.60 -3.39 -9.91
CA ASN A 12 -8.10 -4.76 -9.96
C ASN A 12 -9.61 -4.85 -10.19
N ASP A 13 -10.26 -3.74 -10.57
CA ASP A 13 -11.71 -3.68 -10.84
C ASP A 13 -12.57 -4.16 -9.65
N ILE A 14 -12.07 -3.99 -8.41
CA ILE A 14 -12.78 -4.36 -7.20
C ILE A 14 -13.58 -3.16 -6.71
N ALA A 15 -14.90 -3.32 -6.64
CA ALA A 15 -15.78 -2.29 -6.11
C ALA A 15 -15.43 -1.98 -4.63
N PRO A 16 -15.37 -0.70 -4.23
CA PRO A 16 -15.05 -0.31 -2.86
C PRO A 16 -16.28 -0.47 -1.95
N THR A 17 -16.88 -1.65 -1.90
CA THR A 17 -17.99 -2.00 -1.01
C THR A 17 -17.48 -2.59 0.31
N GLY A 18 -18.31 -2.59 1.34
CA GLY A 18 -17.93 -3.10 2.67
C GLY A 18 -16.93 -2.24 3.45
N SER A 19 -16.58 -2.73 4.62
CA SER A 19 -15.56 -2.23 5.54
C SER A 19 -14.15 -2.48 5.00
N LEU A 20 -13.14 -1.79 5.55
CA LEU A 20 -11.75 -2.01 5.12
C LEU A 20 -11.25 -3.45 5.38
N PRO A 21 -11.52 -4.08 6.54
CA PRO A 21 -11.15 -5.49 6.75
C PRO A 21 -11.70 -6.43 5.68
N GLU A 22 -12.96 -6.26 5.28
CA GLU A 22 -13.58 -7.05 4.20
C GLU A 22 -12.85 -6.84 2.88
N ARG A 23 -12.52 -5.58 2.53
CA ARG A 23 -11.78 -5.28 1.29
C ARG A 23 -10.36 -5.85 1.31
N VAL A 24 -9.68 -5.81 2.46
CA VAL A 24 -8.36 -6.42 2.62
C VAL A 24 -8.44 -7.94 2.46
N ALA A 25 -9.46 -8.57 3.06
CA ALA A 25 -9.70 -10.00 2.90
C ALA A 25 -9.89 -10.38 1.43
N VAL A 26 -10.70 -9.62 0.67
CA VAL A 26 -10.87 -9.84 -0.77
C VAL A 26 -9.54 -9.78 -1.53
N LEU A 27 -8.66 -8.81 -1.24
CA LEU A 27 -7.35 -8.71 -1.92
C LEU A 27 -6.44 -9.90 -1.60
N VAL A 28 -6.46 -10.38 -0.36
CA VAL A 28 -5.65 -11.52 0.10
C VAL A 28 -6.18 -12.83 -0.48
N GLU A 29 -7.49 -13.06 -0.37
CA GLU A 29 -8.16 -14.28 -0.87
C GLU A 29 -8.08 -14.40 -2.40
N SER A 30 -8.07 -13.27 -3.10
CA SER A 30 -7.87 -13.22 -4.56
C SER A 30 -6.40 -13.38 -4.98
N GLY A 31 -5.47 -13.51 -4.02
CA GLY A 31 -4.03 -13.59 -4.29
C GLY A 31 -3.42 -12.34 -4.92
N ILE A 32 -4.11 -11.20 -4.83
CA ILE A 32 -3.62 -9.92 -5.38
C ILE A 32 -2.49 -9.37 -4.51
N VAL A 33 -2.57 -9.61 -3.21
CA VAL A 33 -1.52 -9.33 -2.23
C VAL A 33 -1.37 -10.52 -1.27
N SER A 34 -0.20 -10.63 -0.66
CA SER A 34 0.08 -11.61 0.37
C SER A 34 -0.69 -11.32 1.66
N GLY A 35 -0.84 -12.34 2.51
CA GLY A 35 -1.43 -12.17 3.83
C GLY A 35 -0.67 -11.15 4.70
N ASP A 36 0.65 -11.06 4.54
CA ASP A 36 1.47 -10.09 5.30
C ASP A 36 1.28 -8.66 4.78
N CYS A 37 1.11 -8.48 3.47
CA CYS A 37 0.71 -7.19 2.90
C CYS A 37 -0.69 -6.78 3.36
N GLY A 38 -1.63 -7.72 3.43
CA GLY A 38 -2.95 -7.49 4.01
C GLY A 38 -2.89 -7.05 5.49
N LYS A 39 -2.00 -7.65 6.28
CA LYS A 39 -1.74 -7.21 7.67
C LYS A 39 -1.17 -5.79 7.70
N ALA A 40 -0.19 -5.46 6.86
CA ALA A 40 0.39 -4.13 6.77
C ALA A 40 -0.67 -3.06 6.42
N PHE A 41 -1.54 -3.33 5.43
CA PHE A 41 -2.69 -2.47 5.14
C PHE A 41 -3.58 -2.23 6.36
N SER A 42 -3.91 -3.31 7.07
CA SER A 42 -4.75 -3.26 8.26
C SER A 42 -4.10 -2.48 9.41
N GLN A 43 -2.79 -2.64 9.61
CA GLN A 43 -2.03 -1.95 10.65
C GLN A 43 -1.95 -0.44 10.40
N ILE A 44 -1.75 -0.01 9.15
CA ILE A 44 -1.72 1.42 8.82
C ILE A 44 -3.13 2.03 8.96
N TRP A 45 -4.18 1.28 8.59
CA TRP A 45 -5.56 1.74 8.76
C TRP A 45 -5.95 1.89 10.23
N ASN A 46 -5.67 0.87 11.04
CA ASN A 46 -5.91 0.86 12.49
C ASN A 46 -4.86 1.67 13.27
N SER A 47 -4.03 2.43 12.57
CA SER A 47 -3.17 3.43 13.19
C SER A 47 -4.02 4.58 13.76
N PHE A 48 -3.37 5.50 14.46
CA PHE A 48 -4.04 6.60 15.18
C PHE A 48 -4.60 7.71 14.27
N ARG A 49 -4.90 7.42 12.99
CA ARG A 49 -5.27 8.45 12.01
C ARG A 49 -6.48 9.26 12.47
N ASN A 50 -7.54 8.59 12.93
CA ASN A 50 -8.77 9.28 13.33
C ASN A 50 -8.53 10.13 14.58
N ASP A 51 -7.80 9.59 15.56
CA ASP A 51 -7.48 10.34 16.77
C ASP A 51 -6.63 11.57 16.45
N VAL A 52 -5.60 11.42 15.63
CA VAL A 52 -4.73 12.53 15.21
C VAL A 52 -5.48 13.54 14.35
N HIS A 53 -6.34 13.11 13.43
CA HIS A 53 -7.09 14.01 12.55
C HIS A 53 -8.11 14.87 13.30
N HIS A 54 -8.73 14.32 14.35
CA HIS A 54 -9.74 15.01 15.15
C HIS A 54 -9.20 15.58 16.47
N MET A 55 -7.90 15.42 16.74
CA MET A 55 -7.28 15.77 18.02
C MET A 55 -8.02 15.16 19.23
N ASN A 56 -8.43 13.89 19.10
CA ASN A 56 -9.13 13.20 20.18
C ASN A 56 -8.24 13.04 21.42
N PRO A 57 -8.81 12.91 22.63
CA PRO A 57 -8.04 12.78 23.87
C PRO A 57 -6.90 11.74 23.89
N PRO A 58 -7.02 10.56 23.24
CA PRO A 58 -5.93 9.59 23.18
C PRO A 58 -4.63 10.10 22.55
N VAL A 59 -4.69 11.18 21.76
CA VAL A 59 -3.53 11.78 21.10
C VAL A 59 -2.40 12.13 22.06
N ALA A 60 -2.74 12.55 23.28
CA ALA A 60 -1.75 12.90 24.31
C ALA A 60 -0.86 11.72 24.75
N HIS A 61 -1.28 10.48 24.46
CA HIS A 61 -0.58 9.27 24.86
C HIS A 61 0.06 8.52 23.68
N ILE A 62 0.01 9.08 22.47
CA ILE A 62 0.61 8.45 21.29
C ILE A 62 2.12 8.65 21.30
N HIS A 63 2.87 7.55 21.24
CA HIS A 63 4.29 7.57 20.90
C HIS A 63 4.46 7.79 19.40
N PHE A 64 4.40 9.04 18.96
CA PHE A 64 4.36 9.42 17.55
C PHE A 64 5.53 8.87 16.73
N GLU A 65 6.73 8.87 17.28
CA GLU A 65 7.91 8.36 16.58
C GLU A 65 7.78 6.86 16.27
N LEU A 66 7.35 6.06 17.25
CA LEU A 66 7.14 4.63 17.05
C LEU A 66 6.00 4.36 16.07
N ALA A 67 4.90 5.10 16.19
CA ALA A 67 3.76 4.99 15.28
C ALA A 67 4.15 5.36 13.84
N ALA A 68 4.93 6.43 13.66
CA ALA A 68 5.42 6.87 12.36
C ALA A 68 6.38 5.84 11.74
N ARG A 69 7.37 5.37 12.50
CA ARG A 69 8.32 4.34 12.03
C ARG A 69 7.60 3.07 11.58
N ARG A 70 6.65 2.58 12.38
CA ARG A 70 5.84 1.40 12.02
C ARG A 70 5.04 1.66 10.73
N ASN A 71 4.30 2.77 10.66
CA ASN A 71 3.49 3.08 9.48
C ASN A 71 4.35 3.24 8.20
N LEU A 72 5.57 3.77 8.32
CA LEU A 72 6.52 3.87 7.20
C LEU A 72 7.03 2.51 6.76
N ALA A 73 7.36 1.62 7.71
CA ALA A 73 7.78 0.26 7.42
C ALA A 73 6.66 -0.54 6.74
N ASP A 74 5.43 -0.46 7.25
CA ASP A 74 4.27 -1.12 6.66
C ASP A 74 3.97 -0.56 5.27
N LEU A 75 4.06 0.76 5.07
CA LEU A 75 3.88 1.38 3.76
C LEU A 75 4.94 0.91 2.76
N ALA A 76 6.21 0.89 3.17
CA ALA A 76 7.31 0.42 2.32
C ALA A 76 7.15 -1.07 1.96
N PHE A 77 6.64 -1.89 2.87
CA PHE A 77 6.32 -3.29 2.59
C PHE A 77 5.24 -3.40 1.51
N VAL A 78 4.14 -2.68 1.70
CA VAL A 78 3.01 -2.65 0.75
C VAL A 78 3.46 -2.15 -0.63
N GLU A 79 4.22 -1.06 -0.69
CA GLU A 79 4.73 -0.49 -1.95
C GLU A 79 5.66 -1.46 -2.66
N ARG A 80 6.55 -2.14 -1.92
CA ARG A 80 7.48 -3.14 -2.48
C ARG A 80 6.74 -4.32 -3.11
N GLU A 81 5.65 -4.76 -2.50
CA GLU A 81 4.88 -5.89 -3.03
C GLU A 81 4.04 -5.46 -4.24
N VAL A 82 3.28 -4.37 -4.14
CA VAL A 82 2.41 -3.89 -5.23
C VAL A 82 3.22 -3.44 -6.44
N PHE A 83 4.33 -2.72 -6.23
CA PHE A 83 5.21 -2.23 -7.29
C PHE A 83 6.48 -3.09 -7.40
N ALA A 84 6.37 -4.39 -7.16
CA ALA A 84 7.52 -5.27 -7.28
C ALA A 84 8.09 -5.23 -8.71
N THR A 85 9.43 -5.22 -8.78
CA THR A 85 10.20 -5.24 -10.02
C THR A 85 11.26 -6.33 -9.96
N GLU A 86 11.63 -6.88 -11.11
CA GLU A 86 12.80 -7.73 -11.28
C GLU A 86 13.86 -7.06 -12.14
N LEU A 87 15.09 -7.58 -12.10
CA LEU A 87 16.17 -7.13 -12.97
C LEU A 87 16.29 -8.07 -14.16
N ASP A 88 16.12 -7.52 -15.37
CA ASP A 88 16.33 -8.23 -16.63
C ASP A 88 17.31 -7.44 -17.51
N GLY A 89 18.51 -7.96 -17.72
CA GLY A 89 19.53 -7.33 -18.57
C GLY A 89 19.88 -5.89 -18.17
N GLY A 90 19.84 -5.57 -16.86
CA GLY A 90 20.09 -4.22 -16.34
C GLY A 90 18.87 -3.27 -16.38
N ARG A 91 17.70 -3.77 -16.77
CA ARG A 91 16.42 -3.04 -16.74
C ARG A 91 15.59 -3.47 -15.53
N LEU A 92 14.86 -2.52 -14.96
CA LEU A 92 13.80 -2.84 -13.98
C LEU A 92 12.53 -3.19 -14.74
N VAL A 93 12.04 -4.41 -14.57
CA VAL A 93 10.82 -4.90 -15.21
C VAL A 93 9.75 -5.07 -14.13
N PRO A 94 8.59 -4.40 -14.27
CA PRO A 94 7.44 -4.64 -13.39
C PRO A 94 6.99 -6.10 -13.36
N ILE A 95 6.91 -6.67 -12.15
CA ILE A 95 6.24 -7.96 -11.94
C ILE A 95 4.73 -7.78 -12.16
N HIS A 96 4.16 -6.71 -11.60
CA HIS A 96 2.73 -6.42 -11.68
C HIS A 96 2.44 -5.23 -12.61
N ARG A 97 2.52 -5.45 -13.93
CA ARG A 97 2.38 -4.40 -14.97
C ARG A 97 1.15 -3.50 -14.80
N LYS A 98 0.02 -4.01 -14.30
CA LYS A 98 -1.24 -3.27 -14.14
C LYS A 98 -1.12 -2.03 -13.25
N TYR A 99 -0.19 -2.02 -12.29
CA TYR A 99 0.01 -0.89 -11.38
C TYR A 99 0.95 0.18 -11.93
N TRP A 100 1.50 -0.02 -13.12
CA TRP A 100 2.41 0.91 -13.77
C TRP A 100 1.71 1.58 -14.95
N ASP A 101 1.84 2.90 -15.04
CA ASP A 101 1.33 3.67 -16.18
C ASP A 101 2.32 3.59 -17.34
N LEU A 102 2.34 2.43 -17.99
CA LEU A 102 3.17 2.16 -19.15
C LEU A 102 2.71 3.00 -20.35
N ARG A 103 3.67 3.67 -20.97
CA ARG A 103 3.52 4.40 -22.24
C ARG A 103 3.42 3.42 -23.41
N ALA A 104 3.12 3.94 -24.59
CA ALA A 104 3.03 3.16 -25.83
C ALA A 104 4.34 2.41 -26.17
N ASP A 105 5.50 2.91 -25.70
CA ASP A 105 6.81 2.26 -25.86
C ASP A 105 7.11 1.18 -24.80
N GLY A 106 6.16 0.90 -23.90
CA GLY A 106 6.31 -0.08 -22.83
C GLY A 106 7.10 0.41 -21.61
N THR A 107 7.44 1.71 -21.52
CA THR A 107 8.18 2.30 -20.40
C THR A 107 7.27 3.10 -19.46
N ALA A 108 7.68 3.29 -18.21
CA ALA A 108 7.02 4.22 -17.28
C ALA A 108 8.06 5.13 -16.62
N PRO A 109 7.76 6.43 -16.43
CA PRO A 109 8.59 7.30 -15.61
C PRO A 109 8.43 6.90 -14.14
N VAL A 110 9.54 6.65 -13.46
CA VAL A 110 9.55 6.23 -12.05
C VAL A 110 10.48 7.12 -11.25
N PHE A 111 10.09 7.42 -10.01
CA PHE A 111 10.98 8.03 -9.04
C PHE A 111 11.57 6.92 -8.17
N LEU A 112 12.83 6.56 -8.45
CA LEU A 112 13.56 5.62 -7.62
C LEU A 112 14.11 6.35 -6.40
N ARG A 113 13.83 5.80 -5.21
CA ARG A 113 14.60 6.12 -4.01
C ARG A 113 15.60 5.00 -3.82
N LEU A 114 16.89 5.33 -3.92
CA LEU A 114 18.01 4.38 -3.83
C LEU A 114 18.55 4.23 -2.39
N GLU A 115 17.74 4.61 -1.39
CA GLU A 115 18.11 4.66 0.02
C GLU A 115 17.07 3.93 0.88
#